data_AF-A0A6H0KMA6-F1
#
_entry.id   AF-A0A6H0KMA6-F1
#
_cell.length_a   1.000
_cell.length_b   1.000
_cell.length_c   1.000
_cell.angle_alpha   90.00
_cell.angle_beta   90.00
_cell.angle_gamma   90.00
#
_symmetry.space_group_name_H-M   'P 1'
#
loop_
_entity.id
_entity.type
_entity.pdbx_description
1 polymer ?
#
loop_
_entity_poly.entity_id
_entity_poly.type
_entity_poly.pdbx_seq_one_letter_code
_entity_poly.pdbx_strand_id
1 'polypeptide(L)' 'MIHTVPNPKMTVHEVEKFRDNLRKCVSGKLTLKEKKAIEARTQRINRVAKRIIANNGGKNPILGY' A
#
# COMPACT_ATOMS: atom_id res chain seq x y z
N MET A 1 -7.74 26.59 -10.23
CA MET A 1 -8.66 25.44 -10.33
C MET A 1 -7.88 24.18 -9.96
N ILE A 2 -8.42 23.35 -9.07
CA ILE A 2 -7.82 22.03 -8.78
C ILE A 2 -8.22 21.09 -9.92
N HIS A 3 -7.25 20.57 -10.66
CA HIS A 3 -7.50 19.57 -11.70
C HIS A 3 -8.02 18.29 -11.03
N THR A 4 -9.27 17.92 -11.31
CA THR A 4 -9.84 16.66 -10.81
C THR A 4 -9.24 15.51 -11.59
N VAL A 5 -8.45 14.67 -10.91
CA VAL A 5 -8.05 13.37 -11.44
C VAL A 5 -9.28 12.46 -11.35
N PRO A 6 -9.81 11.95 -12.47
CA PRO A 6 -10.97 11.07 -12.44
C PRO A 6 -10.61 9.78 -11.71
N ASN A 7 -11.56 9.23 -10.96
CA ASN A 7 -11.38 7.90 -10.39
C ASN A 7 -11.03 6.90 -11.50
N PRO A 8 -10.09 5.97 -11.25
CA PRO A 8 -9.74 4.96 -12.23
C PRO A 8 -10.99 4.15 -12.59
N LYS A 9 -11.15 3.83 -13.87
CA LYS A 9 -12.21 2.93 -14.32
C LYS A 9 -11.96 1.56 -13.69
N MET A 10 -12.93 1.09 -12.92
CA MET A 10 -12.90 -0.24 -12.32
C MET A 10 -14.04 -1.07 -12.89
N THR A 11 -13.77 -2.33 -13.16
CA THR A 11 -14.77 -3.35 -13.47
C THR A 11 -15.57 -3.70 -12.21
N VAL A 12 -16.77 -4.26 -12.39
CA VAL A 12 -17.59 -4.77 -11.28
C VAL A 12 -16.80 -5.78 -10.42
N HIS A 13 -16.05 -6.67 -11.08
CA HIS A 13 -15.20 -7.64 -10.41
C HIS A 13 -14.11 -7.01 -9.53
N GLU A 14 -13.49 -5.92 -9.98
CA GLU A 14 -12.50 -5.19 -9.19
C GLU A 14 -13.13 -4.51 -7.97
N VAL A 15 -14.34 -3.97 -8.12
CA VAL A 15 -15.10 -3.38 -7.00
C VAL A 15 -15.44 -4.44 -5.96
N GLU A 16 -15.90 -5.62 -6.37
CA GLU A 16 -16.21 -6.73 -5.48
C GLU A 16 -14.97 -7.19 -4.72
N LYS A 17 -13.88 -7.43 -5.45
CA LYS A 17 -12.59 -7.81 -4.85
C LYS A 17 -12.07 -6.77 -3.86
N PHE A 18 -12.23 -5.49 -4.17
CA PHE A 18 -11.89 -4.40 -3.25
C PHE A 18 -12.70 -4.49 -1.95
N ARG A 19 -14.03 -4.64 -2.05
CA ARG A 19 -14.93 -4.72 -0.89
C ARG A 19 -14.61 -5.93 -0.01
N ASP A 20 -14.32 -7.07 -0.61
CA ASP A 20 -13.96 -8.28 0.14
C ASP A 20 -12.62 -8.14 0.86
N ASN A 21 -11.63 -7.56 0.19
CA ASN A 21 -10.34 -7.26 0.82
C ASN A 21 -10.51 -6.28 1.99
N LEU A 22 -11.33 -5.24 1.81
CA LEU A 22 -11.61 -4.27 2.88
C LEU A 22 -12.25 -4.95 4.08
N ARG A 23 -13.26 -5.82 3.87
CA ARG A 23 -13.90 -6.60 4.94
C ARG A 23 -12.91 -7.50 5.67
N LYS A 24 -12.01 -8.19 4.94
CA LYS A 24 -10.95 -9.02 5.54
C LYS A 24 -9.99 -8.21 6.40
N CYS A 25 -9.58 -7.04 5.92
CA CYS A 25 -8.69 -6.13 6.66
C CYS A 25 -9.35 -5.62 7.95
N VAL A 26 -10.60 -5.14 7.88
CA VAL A 26 -11.32 -4.60 9.04
C VAL A 26 -11.65 -5.69 10.06
N SER A 27 -12.01 -6.89 9.61
CA SER A 27 -12.34 -8.01 10.50
C SER A 27 -11.12 -8.74 11.07
N GLY A 28 -9.90 -8.46 10.58
CA GLY A 28 -8.68 -9.19 10.97
C GLY A 28 -8.64 -10.65 10.51
N LYS A 29 -9.63 -11.10 9.74
CA LYS A 29 -9.77 -12.49 9.24
C LYS A 29 -8.91 -12.70 8.00
N LEU A 30 -7.59 -12.61 8.19
CA LEU A 30 -6.59 -12.93 7.18
C LEU A 30 -6.09 -14.35 7.36
N THR A 31 -6.00 -15.10 6.26
CA THR A 31 -5.36 -16.41 6.23
C THR A 31 -3.87 -16.29 6.54
N LEU A 32 -3.24 -17.38 7.00
CA LEU A 32 -1.79 -17.40 7.27
C LEU A 32 -0.97 -17.02 6.02
N LYS A 33 -1.42 -17.46 4.83
CA LYS A 33 -0.77 -17.14 3.55
C LYS A 33 -0.86 -15.65 3.24
N GLU A 34 -2.04 -15.04 3.41
CA GLU A 34 -2.23 -13.59 3.23
C GLU A 34 -1.39 -12.79 4.22
N LYS A 35 -1.33 -13.21 5.49
CA LYS A 35 -0.47 -12.56 6.51
C LYS A 35 1.00 -12.58 6.10
N LYS A 36 1.53 -13.75 5.70
CA LYS A 36 2.92 -13.88 5.21
C LYS A 36 3.18 -13.00 3.99
N ALA A 37 2.24 -12.92 3.05
CA ALA A 37 2.37 -12.08 1.87
C ALA A 37 2.40 -10.58 2.23
N ILE A 38 1.54 -10.14 3.15
CA ILE A 38 1.53 -8.76 3.66
C ILE A 38 2.84 -8.45 4.37
N GLU A 39 3.31 -9.34 5.24
CA GLU A 39 4.58 -9.17 5.96
C GLU A 39 5.77 -9.02 5.01
N ALA A 40 5.90 -9.93 4.03
CA ALA A 40 6.96 -9.86 3.03
C ALA A 40 6.91 -8.54 2.23
N ARG A 41 5.70 -8.09 1.86
CA ARG A 41 5.51 -6.81 1.16
C ARG A 41 5.91 -5.63 2.04
N THR A 42 5.52 -5.63 3.32
CA THR A 42 5.88 -4.59 4.30
C THR A 42 7.39 -4.53 4.52
N GLN A 43 8.05 -5.68 4.70
CA GLN A 43 9.51 -5.76 4.82
C GLN A 43 10.21 -5.18 3.59
N ARG A 44 9.71 -5.50 2.38
CA ARG A 44 10.26 -4.95 1.13
C ARG A 44 10.11 -3.42 1.07
N ILE A 45 8.92 -2.90 1.38
CA ILE A 45 8.66 -1.44 1.38
C ILE A 45 9.59 -0.75 2.39
N ASN A 46 9.70 -1.27 3.60
CA ASN A 46 10.58 -0.70 4.64
C ASN A 46 12.05 -0.72 4.22
N ARG A 47 12.51 -1.79 3.56
CA ARG A 47 13.88 -1.88 3.05
C ARG A 47 14.15 -0.82 1.97
N VAL A 48 13.20 -0.62 1.06
CA VAL A 48 13.29 0.39 0.01
C VAL A 48 13.27 1.80 0.62
N ALA A 49 12.35 2.08 1.54
CA ALA A 49 12.27 3.36 2.23
C ALA A 49 13.58 3.70 2.96
N LYS A 50 14.16 2.74 3.69
CA LYS A 50 15.47 2.92 4.36
C LYS A 50 16.59 3.26 3.38
N ARG A 51 16.65 2.58 2.23
CA ARG A 51 17.65 2.87 1.18
C ARG A 51 17.47 4.27 0.60
N ILE A 52 16.23 4.64 0.32
CA ILE A 52 15.88 5.97 -0.19
C ILE A 52 16.33 7.05 0.81
N ILE A 53 16.00 6.89 2.09
CA ILE A 53 16.40 7.85 3.15
C ILE A 53 17.92 7.93 3.26
N ALA A 54 18.62 6.79 3.31
CA ALA A 54 20.08 6.75 3.40
C ALA A 54 20.76 7.46 2.21
N ASN A 55 20.26 7.22 0.99
CA ASN A 55 20.79 7.84 -0.23
C ASN A 55 20.53 9.36 -0.30
N ASN A 56 19.55 9.89 0.44
CA ASN A 56 19.24 11.31 0.50
C ASN A 56 19.85 11.98 1.74
N GLY A 57 21.00 11.48 2.22
CA GLY A 57 21.70 12.07 3.36
C GLY A 57 20.97 11.92 4.70
N GLY A 58 20.13 10.90 4.83
CA GLY A 58 19.31 10.66 6.03
C GLY A 58 18.00 11.45 6.06
N LYS A 59 17.77 12.34 5.09
CA LYS A 59 16.50 13.07 4.94
C LYS A 59 15.45 12.19 4.32
N ASN A 60 14.19 12.40 4.69
CA ASN A 60 13.09 11.67 4.07
C ASN A 60 12.65 12.42 2.79
N PRO A 61 12.99 11.95 1.58
CA PRO A 61 12.67 12.68 0.36
C PRO A 61 11.17 12.71 0.06
N ILE A 62 10.35 11.88 0.73
CA ILE A 62 8.89 11.93 0.61
C ILE A 62 8.33 13.08 1.47
N LEU A 63 9.00 13.42 2.58
CA LEU A 63 8.54 14.47 3.51
C LEU A 63 9.35 15.77 3.41
N GLY A 64 10.50 15.79 2.74
CA GLY A 64 11.29 16.99 2.45
C GLY A 64 12.13 17.54 3.61
N TYR A 65 12.16 16.87 4.77
CA TYR A 65 12.95 17.27 5.95
C TYR A 65 14.19 16.39 6.12
#